data_AF-A0A645JH76-F1
#
_entry.id   AF-A0A645JH76-F1
#
_cell.length_a   1.000
_cell.length_b   1.000
_cell.length_c   1.000
_cell.angle_alpha   90.00
_cell.angle_beta   90.00
_cell.angle_gamma   90.00
#
_symmetry.space_group_name_H-M   'P 1'
#
loop_
_entity.id
_entity.type
_entity.pdbx_description
1 polymer ?
#
loop_
_entity_poly.entity_id
_entity_poly.type
_entity_poly.pdbx_seq_one_letter_code
_entity_poly.pdbx_strand_id
1 'polypeptide(L)'
;MVIDNVAKILGIEYLIAAEAISLTEEQLGQFKLGNGTSAAFERIRKDVKAAYCDTYMPSQSTPAIELVKKGEILKAVEEAIGKLK
;
A
#
# COMPACT_ATOMS: atom_id res chain seq x y z
N MET A 1 -2.68 -3.51 22.12
CA MET A 1 -3.73 -2.47 22.31
C MET A 1 -3.17 -1.09 21.93
N VAL A 2 -4.00 -0.24 21.30
CA VAL A 2 -3.64 0.95 20.49
C VAL A 2 -2.77 0.64 19.28
N ILE A 3 -1.56 0.10 19.43
CA ILE A 3 -0.65 -0.21 18.31
C ILE A 3 -1.32 -1.14 17.28
N ASP A 4 -2.02 -2.18 17.74
CA ASP A 4 -2.75 -3.09 16.85
C ASP A 4 -3.89 -2.40 16.08
N ASN A 5 -4.51 -1.38 16.68
CA ASN A 5 -5.55 -0.60 16.01
C ASN A 5 -4.95 0.40 15.03
N VAL A 6 -3.81 1.00 15.35
CA VAL A 6 -3.06 1.86 14.42
C VAL A 6 -2.62 1.06 13.20
N ALA A 7 -2.14 -0.18 13.38
CA ALA A 7 -1.80 -1.06 12.26
C ALA A 7 -3.01 -1.33 11.35
N LYS A 8 -4.22 -1.45 11.92
CA LYS A 8 -5.45 -1.57 11.12
C LYS A 8 -5.73 -0.30 10.33
N ILE A 9 -5.65 0.86 10.97
CA ILE A 9 -5.89 2.16 10.33
C ILE A 9 -4.92 2.37 9.16
N LEU A 10 -3.62 2.20 9.41
CA LEU A 10 -2.58 2.32 8.38
C LEU A 10 -2.76 1.31 7.25
N GLY A 11 -3.17 0.07 7.56
CA GLY A 11 -3.44 -0.94 6.55
C GLY A 11 -4.58 -0.54 5.61
N ILE A 12 -5.65 0.06 6.14
CA ILE A 12 -6.76 0.58 5.34
C ILE A 12 -6.32 1.81 4.54
N GLU A 13 -5.53 2.72 5.12
CA GLU A 13 -4.99 3.88 4.40
C GLU A 13 -4.12 3.46 3.21
N TYR A 14 -3.21 2.49 3.41
CA TYR A 14 -2.37 1.94 2.35
C TYR A 14 -3.18 1.29 1.23
N LEU A 15 -4.23 0.52 1.59
CA LEU A 15 -5.15 -0.07 0.63
C LEU A 15 -5.83 0.99 -0.23
N ILE A 16 -6.43 2.00 0.40
CA ILE A 16 -7.17 3.05 -0.31
C ILE A 16 -6.23 3.91 -1.16
N ALA A 17 -5.03 4.22 -0.67
CA ALA A 17 -4.03 4.98 -1.42
C ALA A 17 -3.58 4.22 -2.68
N ALA A 18 -3.32 2.91 -2.57
CA ALA A 18 -2.99 2.09 -3.74
C ALA A 18 -4.16 2.03 -4.72
N GLU A 19 -5.40 1.93 -4.25
CA GLU A 19 -6.58 1.94 -5.12
C GLU A 19 -6.74 3.26 -5.87
N ALA A 20 -6.59 4.39 -5.18
CA ALA A 20 -6.63 5.70 -5.79
C ALA A 20 -5.57 5.86 -6.90
N ILE A 21 -4.35 5.35 -6.66
CA ILE A 21 -3.29 5.34 -7.67
C ILE A 21 -3.71 4.48 -8.88
N SER A 22 -4.11 3.23 -8.67
CA SER A 22 -4.49 2.32 -9.76
C SER A 22 -5.71 2.79 -10.57
N LEU A 23 -6.60 3.57 -9.96
CA LEU A 23 -7.76 4.14 -10.64
C LEU A 23 -7.40 5.36 -11.50
N THR A 24 -6.31 6.06 -11.18
CA THR A 24 -5.97 7.35 -11.79
C THR A 24 -4.73 7.31 -12.68
N GLU A 25 -3.89 6.28 -12.58
CA GLU A 25 -2.62 6.20 -13.33
C GLU A 25 -2.80 6.32 -14.84
N GLU A 26 -3.83 5.69 -15.42
CA GLU A 26 -4.13 5.79 -16.86
C GLU A 26 -4.66 7.17 -17.29
N GLN A 27 -5.27 7.91 -16.36
CA GLN A 27 -5.84 9.24 -16.60
C GLN A 27 -4.79 10.35 -16.46
N LEU A 28 -3.69 10.04 -15.76
CA LEU A 28 -2.61 10.96 -15.47
C LEU A 28 -1.51 10.78 -16.53
N GLY A 29 -1.51 11.62 -17.56
CA GLY A 29 -0.65 11.42 -18.75
C GLY A 29 0.83 11.12 -18.46
N GLN A 30 1.53 11.95 -17.68
CA GLN A 30 2.92 11.71 -17.25
C GLN A 30 2.98 11.12 -15.83
N PHE A 31 2.10 10.17 -15.52
CA PHE A 31 2.07 9.55 -14.20
C PHE A 31 3.43 8.95 -13.84
N LYS A 32 4.01 9.44 -12.76
CA LYS A 32 5.26 8.93 -12.21
C LYS A 32 5.30 9.17 -10.71
N LEU A 33 5.38 8.08 -9.96
CA LEU A 33 5.61 8.12 -8.53
C LEU A 33 7.10 8.39 -8.22
N GLY A 34 7.38 8.98 -7.06
CA GLY A 34 8.74 9.05 -6.53
C GLY A 34 9.23 7.65 -6.14
N ASN A 35 10.55 7.41 -6.19
CA ASN A 35 11.13 6.06 -6.05
C ASN A 35 10.64 5.29 -4.80
N GLY A 36 10.57 5.95 -3.63
CA GLY A 36 10.06 5.33 -2.41
C GLY A 36 8.56 5.03 -2.49
N THR A 37 7.77 5.95 -3.05
CA THR A 37 6.32 5.75 -3.24
C THR A 37 6.04 4.63 -4.24
N SER A 38 6.81 4.54 -5.33
CA SER A 38 6.74 3.42 -6.29
C SER A 38 6.99 2.09 -5.60
N ALA A 39 8.07 1.99 -4.81
CA ALA A 39 8.41 0.77 -4.08
C ALA A 39 7.31 0.35 -3.08
N ALA A 40 6.74 1.32 -2.35
CA ALA A 40 5.61 1.06 -1.46
C ALA A 40 4.37 0.57 -2.23
N PHE A 41 4.01 1.24 -3.31
CA PHE A 41 2.85 0.91 -4.14
C PHE A 41 2.98 -0.49 -4.77
N GLU A 42 4.11 -0.80 -5.40
CA GLU A 42 4.41 -2.11 -6.00
C GLU A 42 4.36 -3.22 -4.95
N ARG A 43 4.93 -2.96 -3.76
CA ARG A 43 4.92 -3.90 -2.64
C ARG A 43 3.51 -4.19 -2.12
N ILE A 44 2.62 -3.19 -2.09
CA ILE A 44 1.19 -3.39 -1.75
C ILE A 44 0.52 -4.22 -2.86
N ARG A 45 0.71 -3.85 -4.13
CA ARG A 45 0.05 -4.50 -5.28
C ARG A 45 0.45 -5.95 -5.50
N LYS A 46 1.63 -6.36 -5.01
CA LYS A 46 2.05 -7.75 -4.97
C LYS A 46 1.12 -8.64 -4.13
N ASP A 47 0.61 -8.12 -3.01
CA ASP A 47 -0.21 -8.89 -2.06
C ASP A 47 -1.69 -8.52 -2.11
N VAL A 48 -2.03 -7.32 -2.63
CA VAL A 48 -3.40 -6.80 -2.73
C VAL A 48 -3.69 -6.27 -4.12
N LYS A 49 -4.41 -7.08 -4.91
CA LYS A 49 -4.82 -6.72 -6.28
C LYS A 49 -5.78 -5.51 -6.28
N ALA A 50 -5.72 -4.71 -7.33
CA ALA A 50 -6.67 -3.61 -7.54
C ALA A 50 -8.10 -4.16 -7.69
N ALA A 51 -9.07 -3.40 -7.18
CA ALA A 51 -10.48 -3.78 -7.14
C ALA A 51 -11.36 -2.71 -7.79
N TYR A 52 -11.65 -2.90 -9.08
CA TYR A 52 -12.46 -1.96 -9.87
C TYR A 52 -13.98 -2.13 -9.69
N CYS A 53 -14.39 -3.16 -8.97
CA CYS A 53 -15.77 -3.44 -8.60
C CYS A 53 -15.81 -3.80 -7.11
N ASP A 54 -17.00 -3.72 -6.51
CA ASP A 54 -17.20 -4.17 -5.13
C ASP A 54 -16.78 -5.64 -4.97
N THR A 55 -15.96 -5.88 -3.96
CA THR A 55 -15.52 -7.22 -3.58
C THR A 55 -15.55 -7.37 -2.06
N TYR A 56 -15.34 -8.58 -1.57
CA TYR A 56 -15.37 -8.87 -0.14
C TYR A 56 -14.21 -8.17 0.60
N MET A 57 -14.50 -7.08 1.32
CA MET A 57 -13.47 -6.21 1.90
C MET A 57 -12.38 -6.93 2.73
N PRO A 58 -12.67 -7.94 3.56
CA PRO A 58 -11.63 -8.66 4.31
C PRO A 58 -10.58 -9.36 3.45
N SER A 59 -10.90 -9.72 2.19
CA SER A 59 -9.90 -10.30 1.27
C SER A 59 -8.83 -9.29 0.86
N GLN A 60 -9.12 -7.99 0.96
CA GLN A 60 -8.20 -6.89 0.65
C GLN A 60 -7.59 -6.28 1.91
N SER A 61 -8.41 -6.03 2.94
CA SER A 61 -7.96 -5.34 4.15
C SER A 61 -7.08 -6.20 5.03
N THR A 62 -7.36 -7.51 5.15
CA THR A 62 -6.52 -8.42 5.96
C THR A 62 -5.07 -8.45 5.48
N PRO A 63 -4.77 -8.72 4.18
CA PRO A 63 -3.40 -8.71 3.72
C PRO A 63 -2.75 -7.32 3.87
N ALA A 64 -3.46 -6.22 3.56
CA ALA A 64 -2.93 -4.86 3.74
C ALA A 64 -2.50 -4.56 5.19
N ILE A 65 -3.31 -4.95 6.17
CA ILE A 65 -3.01 -4.80 7.60
C ILE A 65 -1.80 -5.65 8.00
N GLU A 66 -1.67 -6.85 7.46
CA GLU A 66 -0.52 -7.72 7.72
C GLU A 66 0.79 -7.14 7.15
N LEU A 67 0.75 -6.37 6.05
CA LEU A 67 1.94 -5.66 5.53
C LEU A 67 2.48 -4.66 6.54
N VAL A 68 1.57 -3.90 7.18
CA VAL A 68 1.92 -2.92 8.20
C VAL A 68 2.50 -3.61 9.43
N LYS A 69 1.83 -4.65 9.94
CA LYS A 69 2.30 -5.38 11.13
C LYS A 69 3.68 -6.01 10.94
N LYS A 70 3.99 -6.48 9.73
CA LYS A 70 5.28 -7.10 9.40
C LYS A 70 6.35 -6.07 9.00
N GLY A 71 6.00 -4.79 8.93
CA GLY A 71 6.90 -3.69 8.53
C GLY A 71 7.36 -3.80 7.08
N GLU A 72 6.59 -4.47 6.23
CA GLU A 72 7.03 -4.85 4.88
C GLU A 72 7.14 -3.67 3.92
N ILE A 73 6.26 -2.69 4.09
CA ILE A 73 6.31 -1.46 3.29
C ILE A 73 7.56 -0.65 3.63
N LEU A 74 7.89 -0.54 4.93
CA LEU A 74 9.10 0.14 5.37
C LEU A 74 10.34 -0.52 4.77
N LYS A 75 10.45 -1.86 4.86
CA LYS A 75 11.58 -2.60 4.27
C LYS A 75 11.72 -2.32 2.77
N ALA A 76 10.63 -2.42 2.00
CA ALA A 76 10.66 -2.18 0.56
C ALA A 76 11.08 -0.74 0.21
N VAL A 77 10.63 0.25 0.99
CA VAL A 77 11.03 1.65 0.81
C VAL A 77 12.52 1.84 1.15
N GLU A 78 12.98 1.30 2.28
CA GLU A 78 14.38 1.41 2.70
C GLU A 78 15.35 0.71 1.73
N GLU A 79 14.94 -0.40 1.12
CA GLU A 79 15.68 -1.06 0.05
C GLU A 79 15.79 -0.18 -1.21
N ALA A 80 14.74 0.60 -1.52
CA ALA A 80 14.70 1.45 -2.70
C ALA A 80 15.45 2.79 -2.54
N ILE A 81 15.40 3.42 -1.35
CA ILE A 81 15.93 4.79 -1.16
C ILE A 81 16.88 4.96 0.04
N GLY A 82 17.19 3.89 0.77
CA GLY A 82 18.02 3.92 1.96
C GLY A 82 17.22 4.00 3.27
N LYS A 83 17.88 3.67 4.38
CA LYS A 83 17.26 3.56 5.71
C LYS A 83 16.90 4.91 6.32
N LEU A 84 15.87 4.91 7.17
CA LEU A 84 15.56 6.05 8.03
C LEU A 84 16.74 6.33 8.98
N LYS A 85 17.06 7.61 9.17
CA LYS A 85 18.14 8.09 10.05
C LYS A 85 17.60 8.55 11.39
#